data_AF-A0A652KFJ0-F1
#
_entry.id   AF-A0A652KFJ0-F1
#
_cell.length_a   1.000
_cell.length_b   1.000
_cell.length_c   1.000
_cell.angle_alpha   90.00
_cell.angle_beta   90.00
_cell.angle_gamma   90.00
#
_symmetry.space_group_name_H-M   'P 1'
#
loop_
_entity.id
_entity.type
_entity.pdbx_description
1 polymer ?
#
loop_
_entity_poly.entity_id
_entity_poly.type
_entity_poly.pdbx_seq_one_letter_code
_entity_poly.pdbx_strand_id
1 'polypeptide(L)'
;MSVEMWTAVSSGVVGVASAGAAVWTGRAARRTRRDHRRDDFTVVTDAMRKEIGRQAGRLDELEAAAEVQEKRLEGAGVAISYLIGRVRGLTDWVRAAGLEPPVAPPIPERAREFIHHDV
;
A
#
# COMPACT_ATOMS: atom_id res chain seq x y z
N MET A 1 -10.56 1.04 -2.02
CA MET A 1 -10.55 0.51 -0.63
C MET A 1 -10.03 1.63 0.26
N SER A 2 -10.89 2.21 1.09
CA SER A 2 -10.61 3.46 1.81
C SER A 2 -9.73 3.23 3.05
N VAL A 3 -8.96 4.27 3.39
CA VAL A 3 -8.05 4.37 4.53
C VAL A 3 -8.73 4.03 5.86
N GLU A 4 -10.04 4.22 5.94
CA GLU A 4 -10.89 3.89 7.10
C GLU A 4 -10.93 2.39 7.43
N MET A 5 -10.75 1.51 6.44
CA MET A 5 -10.71 0.07 6.69
C MET A 5 -9.41 -0.37 7.38
N TRP A 6 -8.29 0.33 7.11
CA TRP A 6 -6.99 0.05 7.73
C TRP A 6 -6.92 0.56 9.18
N THR A 7 -7.59 1.67 9.50
CA THR A 7 -7.70 2.18 10.88
C THR A 7 -8.67 1.35 11.73
N ALA A 8 -9.70 0.76 11.12
CA ALA A 8 -10.63 -0.14 11.82
C ALA A 8 -9.98 -1.49 12.20
N VAL A 9 -9.16 -2.07 11.33
CA VAL A 9 -8.45 -3.33 11.62
C VAL A 9 -7.35 -3.13 12.68
N SER A 10 -6.70 -1.98 12.70
CA SER A 10 -5.65 -1.67 13.68
C SER A 10 -6.19 -1.36 15.08
N SER A 11 -7.39 -0.79 15.21
CA SER A 11 -8.00 -0.47 16.52
C SER A 11 -8.62 -1.69 17.21
N GLY A 12 -9.19 -2.65 16.47
CA GLY A 12 -9.80 -3.85 17.03
C GLY A 12 -8.82 -4.85 17.64
N VAL A 13 -7.62 -4.98 17.06
CA VAL A 13 -6.60 -5.97 17.50
C VAL A 13 -5.91 -5.53 18.80
N VAL A 14 -5.77 -4.23 19.05
CA VAL A 14 -5.11 -3.69 20.24
C VAL A 14 -5.99 -3.78 21.50
N GLY A 15 -7.32 -3.68 21.34
CA GLY A 15 -8.27 -3.69 22.46
C GLY A 15 -8.51 -5.06 23.11
N VAL A 16 -8.46 -6.15 22.33
CA VAL A 16 -8.72 -7.50 22.87
C VAL A 16 -7.50 -8.08 23.59
N ALA A 17 -6.28 -7.76 23.12
CA ALA A 17 -5.05 -8.21 23.76
C ALA A 17 -4.84 -7.61 25.17
N SER A 18 -5.35 -6.39 25.39
CA SER A 18 -5.15 -5.65 26.64
C SER A 18 -6.11 -6.07 27.76
N ALA A 19 -7.34 -6.49 27.44
CA ALA A 19 -8.31 -6.91 28.45
C ALA A 19 -8.02 -8.31 29.04
N GLY A 20 -7.58 -9.27 28.21
CA GLY A 20 -7.28 -10.64 28.67
C GLY A 20 -6.07 -10.73 29.61
N ALA A 21 -5.08 -9.86 29.44
CA ALA A 21 -3.85 -9.84 30.25
C ALA A 21 -4.08 -9.34 31.69
N ALA A 22 -5.07 -8.48 31.93
CA ALA A 22 -5.29 -7.86 33.23
C ALA A 22 -5.84 -8.83 34.29
N VAL A 23 -6.74 -9.75 33.90
CA VAL A 23 -7.41 -10.65 34.86
C VAL A 23 -6.50 -11.80 35.32
N TRP A 24 -5.61 -12.30 34.45
CA TRP A 24 -4.75 -13.44 34.75
C TRP A 24 -3.55 -13.10 35.66
N THR A 25 -3.18 -11.82 35.72
CA THR A 25 -2.01 -11.34 36.47
C THR A 25 -2.27 -11.20 37.98
N GLY A 26 -3.52 -11.11 38.43
CA GLY A 26 -3.88 -10.86 39.84
C GLY A 26 -3.69 -12.04 40.80
N ARG A 27 -3.99 -13.29 40.39
CA ARG A 27 -4.20 -14.37 41.38
C ARG A 27 -2.96 -15.12 41.86
N ALA A 28 -1.91 -15.30 41.05
CA ALA A 28 -0.78 -16.15 41.47
C ALA A 28 0.50 -15.40 41.83
N ALA A 29 0.39 -14.09 42.11
CA ALA A 29 1.47 -13.27 42.63
C ALA A 29 1.95 -13.63 44.06
N ARG A 30 1.46 -14.70 44.71
CA ARG A 30 1.61 -14.78 46.18
C ARG A 30 2.84 -15.42 46.79
N ARG A 31 3.74 -16.16 46.12
CA ARG A 31 5.06 -16.46 46.79
C ARG A 31 6.24 -17.00 45.98
N THR A 32 6.10 -17.41 44.71
CA THR A 32 7.24 -17.92 43.90
C THR A 32 7.38 -17.26 42.53
N ARG A 33 6.51 -16.29 42.20
CA ARG A 33 6.28 -15.78 40.84
C ARG A 33 7.24 -14.71 40.33
N ARG A 34 8.17 -14.19 41.14
CA ARG A 34 8.93 -12.98 40.77
C ARG A 34 10.09 -13.24 39.81
N ASP A 35 10.81 -14.36 39.94
CA ASP A 35 11.88 -14.73 39.00
C ASP A 35 11.33 -15.25 37.68
N HIS A 36 10.39 -16.22 37.70
CA HIS A 36 9.77 -16.71 36.47
C HIS A 36 9.06 -15.61 35.66
N ARG A 37 8.46 -14.59 36.30
CA ARG A 37 7.89 -13.46 35.56
C ARG A 37 8.95 -12.61 34.86
N ARG A 38 10.13 -12.42 35.44
CA ARG A 38 11.20 -11.65 34.80
C ARG A 38 11.68 -12.37 33.54
N ASP A 39 11.83 -13.69 33.61
CA ASP A 39 12.18 -14.52 32.45
C ASP A 39 11.06 -14.54 31.39
N ASP A 40 9.79 -14.56 31.79
CA ASP A 40 8.67 -14.46 30.83
C ASP A 40 8.65 -13.10 30.11
N PHE A 41 8.98 -12.00 30.81
CA PHE A 41 9.05 -10.67 30.19
C PHE A 41 10.23 -10.54 29.23
N THR A 42 11.37 -11.13 29.53
CA THR A 42 12.52 -11.13 28.60
C THR A 42 12.21 -11.94 27.35
N VAL A 43 11.60 -13.12 27.50
CA VAL A 43 11.17 -13.96 26.36
C VAL A 43 10.15 -13.23 25.48
N VAL A 44 9.14 -12.58 26.08
CA VAL A 44 8.16 -11.78 25.32
C VAL A 44 8.82 -10.58 24.64
N THR A 45 9.73 -9.89 25.32
CA THR A 45 10.44 -8.73 24.75
C THR A 45 11.32 -9.14 23.57
N ASP A 46 12.00 -10.28 23.65
CA ASP A 46 12.84 -10.79 22.56
C ASP A 46 12.00 -11.28 21.38
N ALA A 47 10.85 -11.93 21.64
CA ALA A 47 9.90 -12.28 20.60
C ALA A 47 9.33 -11.04 19.90
N MET A 48 8.97 -10.01 20.67
CA MET A 48 8.51 -8.72 20.13
C MET A 48 9.61 -8.02 19.34
N ARG A 49 10.85 -7.97 19.85
CA ARG A 49 11.99 -7.36 19.15
C ARG A 49 12.27 -8.06 17.82
N LYS A 50 12.20 -9.39 17.81
CA LYS A 50 12.34 -10.19 16.58
C LYS A 50 11.22 -9.90 15.58
N GLU A 51 9.99 -9.80 16.06
CA GLU A 51 8.84 -9.50 15.20
C GLU A 51 8.90 -8.07 14.64
N ILE A 52 9.28 -7.09 15.46
CA ILE A 52 9.53 -5.71 15.03
C ILE A 52 10.61 -5.68 13.95
N GLY A 53 11.72 -6.39 14.14
CA GLY A 53 12.78 -6.49 13.13
C GLY A 53 12.30 -7.11 11.82
N ARG A 54 11.47 -8.16 11.89
CA ARG A 54 10.84 -8.78 10.72
C ARG A 54 9.89 -7.83 9.99
N GLN A 55 9.08 -7.08 10.74
CA GLN A 55 8.14 -6.11 10.17
C GLN A 55 8.87 -4.92 9.55
N ALA A 56 9.93 -4.41 10.19
CA ALA A 56 10.78 -3.36 9.65
C ALA A 56 11.38 -3.79 8.30
N GLY A 57 11.96 -5.00 8.22
CA GLY A 57 12.50 -5.50 6.95
C GLY A 57 11.44 -5.62 5.84
N ARG A 58 10.22 -6.04 6.18
CA ARG A 58 9.11 -6.08 5.21
C ARG A 58 8.65 -4.69 4.77
N LEU A 59 8.71 -3.70 5.67
CA LEU A 59 8.40 -2.31 5.32
C LEU A 59 9.45 -1.75 4.37
N ASP A 60 10.74 -1.99 4.64
CA ASP A 60 11.83 -1.55 3.77
C ASP A 60 11.69 -2.15 2.36
N GLU A 61 11.34 -3.44 2.26
CA GLU A 61 11.07 -4.10 0.97
C GLU A 61 9.88 -3.49 0.23
N LEU A 62 8.80 -3.18 0.95
CA LEU A 62 7.60 -2.56 0.36
C LEU A 62 7.87 -1.13 -0.09
N GLU A 63 8.62 -0.35 0.67
CA GLU A 63 9.01 1.01 0.33
C GLU A 63 9.88 1.03 -0.94
N ALA A 64 10.90 0.16 -1.00
CA ALA A 64 11.73 0.01 -2.20
C ALA A 64 10.91 -0.41 -3.43
N ALA A 65 9.94 -1.33 -3.27
CA ALA A 65 9.07 -1.75 -4.35
C ALA A 65 8.09 -0.65 -4.79
N ALA A 66 7.62 0.19 -3.85
CA ALA A 66 6.76 1.32 -4.14
C ALA A 66 7.50 2.40 -4.92
N GLU A 67 8.72 2.77 -4.53
CA GLU A 67 9.54 3.75 -5.26
C GLU A 67 9.79 3.33 -6.71
N VAL A 68 10.06 2.04 -6.95
CA VAL A 68 10.26 1.51 -8.30
C VAL A 68 8.97 1.58 -9.12
N GLN A 69 7.82 1.31 -8.50
CA GLN A 69 6.53 1.42 -9.18
C GLN A 69 6.18 2.87 -9.50
N GLU A 70 6.43 3.79 -8.58
CA GLU A 70 6.20 5.22 -8.79
C GLU A 70 7.03 5.75 -9.97
N LYS A 71 8.33 5.44 -10.01
CA LYS A 71 9.20 5.80 -11.15
C LYS A 71 8.71 5.22 -12.47
N ARG A 72 8.19 3.98 -12.48
CA ARG A 72 7.61 3.35 -13.68
C ARG A 72 6.32 4.04 -14.12
N LEU A 73 5.45 4.41 -13.18
CA LEU A 73 4.20 5.11 -13.47
C LEU A 73 4.47 6.53 -13.98
N GLU A 74 5.40 7.26 -13.36
CA GLU A 74 5.83 8.58 -13.83
C GLU A 74 6.39 8.51 -15.26
N GLY A 75 7.32 7.58 -15.50
CA GLY A 75 7.88 7.36 -16.84
C GLY A 75 6.81 6.98 -17.88
N ALA A 76 5.84 6.15 -17.49
CA ALA A 76 4.70 5.82 -18.35
C ALA A 76 3.82 7.05 -18.63
N GLY A 77 3.58 7.91 -17.65
CA GLY A 77 2.81 9.15 -17.82
C GLY A 77 3.45 10.11 -18.82
N VAL A 78 4.77 10.28 -18.75
CA VAL A 78 5.54 11.08 -19.71
C VAL A 78 5.46 10.47 -21.11
N ALA A 79 5.64 9.16 -21.23
CA ALA A 79 5.54 8.46 -22.52
C ALA A 79 4.14 8.58 -23.15
N ILE A 80 3.07 8.43 -22.36
CA ILE A 80 1.69 8.60 -22.81
C ILE A 80 1.46 10.02 -23.31
N SER A 81 1.91 11.03 -22.56
CA SER A 81 1.76 12.44 -22.95
C SER A 81 2.47 12.75 -24.26
N TYR A 82 3.70 12.24 -24.43
CA TYR A 82 4.45 12.36 -25.69
C TYR A 82 3.71 11.69 -26.87
N LEU A 83 3.21 10.47 -26.68
CA LEU A 83 2.49 9.72 -27.70
C LEU A 83 1.18 10.43 -28.09
N ILE A 84 0.42 10.96 -27.14
CA ILE A 84 -0.80 11.75 -27.42
C ILE A 84 -0.45 12.97 -28.27
N GLY A 85 0.59 13.72 -27.90
CA GLY A 85 1.05 14.87 -28.69
C GLY A 85 1.45 14.46 -30.11
N ARG A 86 2.18 13.35 -30.25
CA ARG A 86 2.59 12.81 -31.55
C ARG A 86 1.40 12.40 -32.42
N VAL A 87 0.40 11.72 -31.85
CA VAL A 87 -0.82 11.29 -32.56
C VAL A 87 -1.65 12.49 -32.99
N ARG A 88 -1.79 13.51 -32.14
CA ARG A 88 -2.46 14.77 -32.52
C ARG A 88 -1.76 15.43 -33.70
N GLY A 89 -0.45 15.61 -33.63
CA GLY A 89 0.33 16.19 -34.73
C GLY A 89 0.25 15.39 -36.04
N LEU A 90 0.22 14.06 -35.95
CA LEU A 90 -0.01 13.21 -37.13
C LEU A 90 -1.42 13.40 -37.71
N THR A 91 -2.44 13.49 -36.85
CA THR A 91 -3.83 13.71 -37.27
C THR A 91 -3.98 15.07 -37.98
N ASP A 92 -3.35 16.11 -37.43
CA ASP A 92 -3.35 17.45 -38.03
C ASP A 92 -2.62 17.46 -39.38
N TRP A 93 -1.49 16.75 -39.49
CA TRP A 93 -0.76 16.59 -40.74
C TRP A 93 -1.58 15.83 -41.81
N VAL A 94 -2.27 14.75 -41.43
CA VAL A 94 -3.16 13.98 -42.33
C VAL A 94 -4.28 14.88 -42.88
N ARG A 95 -4.92 15.66 -42.01
CA ARG A 95 -5.94 16.64 -42.43
C ARG A 95 -5.38 17.71 -43.34
N ALA A 96 -4.19 18.23 -43.05
CA ALA A 96 -3.52 19.23 -43.88
C ALA A 96 -3.17 18.67 -45.28
N ALA A 97 -2.95 17.36 -45.39
CA ALA A 97 -2.78 16.66 -46.66
C ALA A 97 -4.10 16.39 -47.41
N GLY A 98 -5.25 16.83 -46.88
CA GLY A 98 -6.58 16.61 -47.46
C GLY A 98 -7.11 15.19 -47.31
N LEU A 99 -6.53 14.40 -46.39
CA LEU A 99 -6.94 13.05 -46.08
C LEU A 99 -7.79 13.04 -44.79
N GLU A 100 -8.74 12.12 -44.70
CA GLU A 100 -9.52 11.93 -43.47
C GLU A 100 -8.79 10.92 -42.55
N PRO A 101 -8.49 11.29 -41.29
CA PRO A 101 -7.89 10.35 -40.34
C PRO A 101 -8.85 9.20 -40.01
N PRO A 102 -8.31 8.01 -39.69
CA PRO A 102 -9.13 6.85 -39.34
C PRO A 102 -9.92 7.11 -38.06
N VAL A 103 -11.17 6.59 -38.02
CA VAL A 103 -12.02 6.67 -36.83
C VAL A 103 -11.33 5.92 -35.68
N ALA A 104 -11.28 6.55 -34.51
CA ALA A 104 -10.68 5.94 -33.33
C ALA A 104 -11.48 4.70 -32.89
N PRO A 105 -10.80 3.59 -32.56
CA PRO A 105 -11.48 2.43 -31.99
C PRO A 105 -12.11 2.78 -30.63
N PRO A 106 -13.15 2.06 -30.21
CA PRO A 106 -13.80 2.30 -28.93
C PRO A 106 -12.83 2.09 -27.76
N ILE A 107 -13.02 2.87 -26.70
CA ILE A 107 -12.18 2.83 -25.50
C ILE A 107 -12.31 1.46 -24.81
N PRO A 108 -11.20 0.73 -24.58
CA PRO A 108 -11.22 -0.52 -23.84
C PRO A 108 -11.82 -0.34 -22.44
N GLU A 109 -12.58 -1.31 -21.96
CA GLU A 109 -13.31 -1.22 -20.68
C GLU A 109 -12.39 -0.91 -19.49
N ARG A 110 -11.21 -1.56 -19.44
CA ARG A 110 -10.18 -1.31 -18.43
C ARG A 110 -9.62 0.11 -18.44
N ALA A 111 -9.68 0.80 -19.57
CA ALA A 111 -9.14 2.16 -19.71
C ALA A 111 -10.18 3.23 -19.35
N ARG A 112 -11.48 2.90 -19.31
CA ARG A 112 -12.55 3.89 -19.04
C ARG A 112 -12.40 4.55 -17.68
N GLU A 113 -12.05 3.78 -16.65
CA GLU A 113 -11.86 4.30 -15.29
C GLU A 113 -10.76 5.38 -15.21
N PHE A 114 -9.74 5.29 -16.08
CA PHE A 114 -8.60 6.21 -16.08
C PHE A 114 -8.77 7.40 -17.04
N ILE A 115 -9.78 7.39 -17.91
CA ILE A 115 -10.01 8.44 -18.93
C ILE A 115 -11.11 9.42 -18.47
N HIS A 116 -11.90 9.08 -17.46
CA HIS A 116 -13.09 9.84 -17.04
C HIS A 116 -12.95 10.65 -15.75
N HIS A 117 -11.73 10.94 -15.28
CA HIS A 117 -11.54 11.92 -14.21
C HIS A 117 -11.12 13.28 -14.76
N ASP A 118 -12.09 14.21 -14.72
CA ASP A 118 -12.02 15.67 -14.61
C ASP A 118 -11.07 16.44 -15.56
N VAL A 119 -11.68 16.92 -16.66
CA VAL A 119 -11.47 18.30 -17.12
C VAL A 119 -12.59 19.15 -16.54
#